data_AF-A0A8C6KWP3-F1
#
_entry.id   AF-A0A8C6KWP3-F1
#
_cell.length_a   1.000
_cell.length_b   1.000
_cell.length_c   1.000
_cell.angle_alpha   90.00
_cell.angle_beta   90.00
_cell.angle_gamma   90.00
#
_symmetry.space_group_name_H-M   'P 1'
#
loop_
_entity.id
_entity.type
_entity.pdbx_description
1 polymer ?
#
loop_
_entity_poly.entity_id
_entity_poly.type
_entity_poly.pdbx_seq_one_letter_code
_entity_poly.pdbx_strand_id
1 'polypeptide(L)'
;MNKLVFSTSVYQEPAVVFSQKGQALLIFAGWKKGTAKASSRLLVMKRGVVSRAPDNISVEWVEKRTLEEARLEGHRSTTPCPVYDQKNDKLFLFFTCVEDTESQEETESSKTRLCFITSENLGETWSQVNDLTEHLQENCVAFSAGPGHGLQTESGRLIVPAHVYIQEEGTDGEPVPHMAALYSDDDGEYWQFGTTFSDRSTICQMAEVWENDAMLIYCSTLVEGGLRVEAFSSDNGLTFNTPGGQKSPKLPSSCQGGVVSFPAQEEDTHEGSQTPHKWLLFSHPASASTRGDLGVYVNTSPSDPKAWTKPWVIHRGPSGHSDLAYMGNGCFACVFEVGKKEDTNEVALKIFHYSNIKPDAEGTRICIIF
;
A
#
# COMPACT_ATOMS: atom_id res chain seq x y z
N MET A 1 25.35 -31.74 -20.59
CA MET A 1 24.90 -30.40 -21.05
C MET A 1 23.66 -30.03 -20.25
N ASN A 2 23.82 -29.31 -19.14
CA ASN A 2 22.69 -28.92 -18.30
C ASN A 2 22.05 -27.67 -18.89
N LYS A 3 20.87 -27.82 -19.51
CA LYS A 3 20.01 -26.68 -19.84
C LYS A 3 19.27 -26.27 -18.56
N LEU A 4 19.69 -25.14 -17.97
CA LEU A 4 18.80 -24.36 -17.11
C LEU A 4 17.78 -23.66 -18.03
N VAL A 5 16.55 -24.17 -18.00
CA VAL A 5 15.38 -23.59 -18.68
C VAL A 5 14.59 -22.85 -17.60
N PHE A 6 14.96 -21.60 -17.31
CA PHE A 6 14.34 -20.83 -16.23
C PHE A 6 12.82 -20.65 -16.48
N SER A 7 12.00 -21.02 -15.50
CA SER A 7 10.60 -20.62 -15.37
C SER A 7 10.37 -20.21 -13.92
N THR A 8 10.78 -18.99 -13.57
CA THR A 8 10.47 -18.35 -12.28
C THR A 8 9.29 -17.42 -12.48
N SER A 9 8.21 -17.60 -11.71
CA SER A 9 7.15 -16.58 -11.65
C SER A 9 7.70 -15.33 -10.98
N VAL A 10 7.16 -14.17 -11.34
CA VAL A 10 7.52 -12.87 -10.77
C VAL A 10 6.29 -12.33 -10.05
N TYR A 11 6.47 -11.95 -8.79
CA TYR A 11 5.44 -11.31 -7.98
C TYR A 11 5.93 -9.94 -7.53
N GLN A 12 5.07 -8.93 -7.66
CA GLN A 12 5.41 -7.53 -7.41
C GLN A 12 4.24 -6.80 -6.74
N GLU A 13 4.54 -5.65 -6.13
CA GLU A 13 3.55 -4.72 -5.58
C GLU A 13 2.61 -5.41 -4.55
N PRO A 14 3.16 -5.99 -3.48
CA PRO A 14 2.36 -6.70 -2.51
C PRO A 14 1.45 -5.72 -1.76
N ALA A 15 0.23 -6.16 -1.48
CA ALA A 15 -0.71 -5.44 -0.63
C ALA A 15 -1.37 -6.40 0.36
N VAL A 16 -1.70 -5.93 1.56
CA VAL A 16 -2.28 -6.76 2.62
C VAL A 16 -3.41 -6.05 3.35
N VAL A 17 -4.49 -6.79 3.61
CA VAL A 17 -5.54 -6.36 4.54
C VAL A 17 -5.83 -7.45 5.56
N PHE A 18 -6.23 -7.03 6.76
CA PHE A 18 -6.67 -7.92 7.83
C PHE A 18 -8.12 -7.65 8.18
N SER A 19 -8.96 -8.69 8.15
CA SER A 19 -10.32 -8.64 8.68
C SER A 19 -10.31 -9.08 10.14
N GLN A 20 -10.60 -8.16 11.05
CA GLN A 20 -10.73 -8.46 12.48
C GLN A 20 -11.91 -9.40 12.74
N LYS A 21 -13.05 -9.20 12.07
CA LYS A 21 -14.25 -10.04 12.23
C LYS A 21 -14.02 -11.46 11.71
N GLY A 22 -13.41 -11.57 10.53
CA GLY A 22 -13.12 -12.86 9.90
C GLY A 22 -11.87 -13.56 10.42
N GLN A 23 -11.06 -12.87 11.25
CA GLN A 23 -9.69 -13.28 11.61
C GLN A 23 -8.92 -13.77 10.38
N ALA A 24 -8.90 -12.98 9.31
CA ALA A 24 -8.33 -13.39 8.02
C ALA A 24 -7.35 -12.35 7.48
N LEU A 25 -6.21 -12.82 6.99
CA LEU A 25 -5.27 -12.04 6.18
C LEU A 25 -5.55 -12.31 4.71
N LEU A 26 -5.62 -11.25 3.90
CA LEU A 26 -5.68 -11.35 2.45
C LEU A 26 -4.47 -10.62 1.88
N ILE A 27 -3.62 -11.35 1.16
CA ILE A 27 -2.43 -10.82 0.50
C ILE A 27 -2.66 -10.83 -1.00
N PHE A 28 -2.39 -9.71 -1.64
CA PHE A 28 -2.48 -9.50 -3.08
C PHE A 28 -1.10 -9.20 -3.66
N ALA A 29 -0.90 -9.54 -4.93
CA ALA A 29 0.30 -9.15 -5.67
C ALA A 29 -0.01 -9.10 -7.17
N GLY A 30 0.70 -8.24 -7.90
CA GLY A 30 0.86 -8.40 -9.34
C GLY A 30 1.64 -9.66 -9.63
N TRP A 31 1.20 -10.43 -10.64
CA TRP A 31 1.81 -11.70 -11.01
C TRP A 31 2.06 -11.78 -12.51
N LYS A 32 3.21 -12.33 -12.85
CA LYS A 32 3.60 -12.64 -14.22
C LYS A 32 4.22 -14.03 -14.29
N LYS A 33 3.75 -14.85 -15.25
CA LYS A 33 4.24 -16.20 -15.46
C LYS A 33 5.54 -16.21 -16.26
N GLY A 34 6.68 -16.51 -15.64
CA GLY A 34 7.94 -16.74 -16.34
C GLY A 34 8.37 -15.54 -17.21
N THR A 35 8.88 -15.84 -18.40
CA THR A 35 9.27 -14.84 -19.41
C THR A 35 8.10 -14.36 -20.27
N ALA A 36 6.84 -14.51 -19.81
CA ALA A 36 5.69 -14.05 -20.58
C ALA A 36 5.79 -12.55 -20.91
N LYS A 37 4.96 -12.03 -21.81
CA LYS A 37 4.97 -10.59 -22.12
C LYS A 37 4.46 -9.79 -20.92
N ALA A 38 4.90 -8.54 -20.75
CA ALA A 38 4.37 -7.67 -19.69
C ALA A 38 2.84 -7.50 -19.77
N SER A 39 2.28 -7.64 -20.98
CA SER A 39 0.85 -7.69 -21.28
C SER A 39 0.09 -8.89 -20.70
N SER A 40 0.77 -9.87 -20.09
CA SER A 40 0.11 -11.03 -19.45
C SER A 40 0.03 -10.92 -17.93
N ARG A 41 0.23 -9.72 -17.38
CA ARG A 41 0.15 -9.48 -15.93
C ARG A 41 -1.29 -9.60 -15.45
N LEU A 42 -1.46 -10.38 -14.39
CA LEU A 42 -2.72 -10.57 -13.67
C LEU A 42 -2.48 -10.29 -12.19
N LEU A 43 -3.56 -10.15 -11.42
CA LEU A 43 -3.48 -10.11 -9.97
C LEU A 43 -3.67 -11.51 -9.40
N VAL A 44 -2.97 -11.80 -8.31
CA VAL A 44 -3.17 -13.01 -7.51
C VAL A 44 -3.53 -12.63 -6.09
N MET A 45 -4.22 -13.54 -5.41
CA MET A 45 -4.51 -13.43 -3.98
C MET A 45 -4.15 -14.73 -3.25
N LYS A 46 -3.85 -14.60 -1.96
CA LYS A 46 -3.78 -15.71 -1.01
C LYS A 46 -4.45 -15.27 0.27
N ARG A 47 -5.39 -16.09 0.73
CA ARG A 47 -6.12 -15.88 1.98
C ARG A 47 -5.57 -16.80 3.06
N GLY A 48 -5.46 -16.29 4.28
CA GLY A 48 -5.01 -17.05 5.43
C GLY A 48 -5.91 -16.81 6.62
N VAL A 49 -6.32 -17.89 7.30
CA VAL A 49 -7.08 -17.81 8.56
C VAL A 49 -6.08 -17.66 9.71
N VAL A 50 -6.25 -16.63 10.51
CA VAL A 50 -5.37 -16.29 11.62
C VAL A 50 -5.91 -16.92 12.90
N SER A 51 -5.05 -17.69 13.57
CA SER A 51 -5.32 -18.23 14.90
C SER A 51 -4.34 -17.63 15.90
N ARG A 52 -4.85 -17.20 17.06
CA ARG A 52 -4.07 -16.59 18.14
C ARG A 52 -4.00 -17.54 19.34
N ALA A 53 -2.79 -17.89 19.72
CA ALA A 53 -2.46 -18.46 21.01
C ALA A 53 -1.71 -17.40 21.85
N PRO A 54 -1.64 -17.55 23.19
CA PRO A 54 -1.02 -16.54 24.07
C PRO A 54 0.37 -16.06 23.65
N ASP A 55 1.20 -16.96 23.11
CA ASP A 55 2.58 -16.68 22.70
C ASP A 55 2.83 -16.88 21.20
N ASN A 56 1.78 -17.11 20.39
CA ASN A 56 1.96 -17.43 18.97
C ASN A 56 0.78 -17.00 18.10
N ILE A 57 1.09 -16.49 16.91
CA ILE A 57 0.12 -16.27 15.84
C ILE A 57 0.46 -17.23 14.71
N SER A 58 -0.50 -18.06 14.33
CA SER A 58 -0.39 -18.94 13.16
C SER A 58 -1.36 -18.50 12.08
N VAL A 59 -0.96 -18.71 10.83
CA VAL A 59 -1.80 -18.46 9.66
C VAL A 59 -1.93 -19.75 8.87
N GLU A 60 -3.17 -20.21 8.71
CA GLU A 60 -3.48 -21.35 7.85
C GLU A 60 -3.88 -20.83 6.47
N TRP A 61 -3.03 -21.10 5.47
CA TRP A 61 -3.21 -20.59 4.12
C TRP A 61 -4.09 -21.49 3.27
N VAL A 62 -4.99 -20.88 2.51
CA VAL A 62 -5.63 -21.55 1.37
C VAL A 62 -4.75 -21.47 0.13
N GLU A 63 -5.12 -22.24 -0.89
CA GLU A 63 -4.43 -22.22 -2.18
C GLU A 63 -4.46 -20.82 -2.80
N LYS A 64 -3.37 -20.46 -3.50
CA LYS A 64 -3.30 -19.21 -4.28
C LYS A 64 -4.40 -19.21 -5.34
N ARG A 65 -5.06 -18.06 -5.50
CA ARG A 65 -6.01 -17.82 -6.59
C ARG A 65 -5.48 -16.74 -7.53
N THR A 66 -5.63 -16.98 -8.83
CA THR A 66 -5.53 -15.92 -9.85
C THR A 66 -6.87 -15.21 -9.95
N LEU A 67 -6.86 -13.89 -9.93
CA LEU A 67 -8.05 -13.05 -10.00
C LEU A 67 -8.39 -12.73 -11.46
N GLU A 68 -9.07 -13.66 -12.11
CA GLU A 68 -9.51 -13.50 -13.52
C GLU A 68 -10.60 -12.43 -13.67
N GLU A 69 -11.30 -12.13 -12.58
CA GLU A 69 -12.31 -11.07 -12.48
C GLU A 69 -11.68 -9.67 -12.42
N ALA A 70 -10.43 -9.57 -11.93
CA ALA A 70 -9.73 -8.30 -11.77
C ALA A 70 -9.01 -7.90 -13.06
N ARG A 71 -9.72 -7.77 -14.20
CA ARG A 71 -9.16 -7.33 -15.48
C ARG A 71 -10.22 -6.76 -16.42
N LEU A 72 -9.79 -5.90 -17.33
CA LEU A 72 -10.53 -5.55 -18.53
C LEU A 72 -9.98 -6.33 -19.74
N GLU A 73 -10.84 -6.64 -20.71
CA GLU A 73 -10.41 -7.31 -21.94
C GLU A 73 -9.39 -6.44 -22.69
N GLY A 74 -8.30 -7.04 -23.17
CA GLY A 74 -7.21 -6.31 -23.84
C GLY A 74 -6.34 -5.45 -22.91
N HIS A 75 -6.48 -5.60 -21.59
CA HIS A 75 -5.70 -4.87 -20.60
C HIS A 75 -4.97 -5.82 -19.65
N ARG A 76 -3.80 -5.39 -19.20
CA ARG A 76 -3.10 -5.99 -18.05
C ARG A 76 -3.49 -5.29 -16.76
N SER A 77 -3.53 -6.03 -15.66
CA SER A 77 -3.84 -5.47 -14.33
C SER A 77 -2.58 -5.34 -13.48
N THR A 78 -2.41 -4.17 -12.86
CA THR A 78 -1.28 -3.82 -11.99
C THR A 78 -1.76 -3.18 -10.69
N THR A 79 -0.83 -3.00 -9.74
CA THR A 79 -1.00 -2.15 -8.55
C THR A 79 -2.25 -2.48 -7.72
N PRO A 80 -2.33 -3.68 -7.12
CA PRO A 80 -3.45 -4.03 -6.26
C PRO A 80 -3.51 -3.09 -5.05
N CYS A 81 -4.70 -2.54 -4.79
CA CYS A 81 -4.99 -1.70 -3.64
C CYS A 81 -6.28 -2.13 -2.93
N PRO A 82 -6.18 -3.09 -1.98
CA PRO A 82 -7.33 -3.55 -1.21
C PRO A 82 -7.78 -2.50 -0.18
N VAL A 83 -9.10 -2.33 -0.03
CA VAL A 83 -9.73 -1.55 1.04
C VAL A 83 -10.80 -2.42 1.67
N TYR A 84 -10.70 -2.64 2.98
CA TYR A 84 -11.70 -3.41 3.72
C TYR A 84 -12.64 -2.46 4.46
N ASP A 85 -13.90 -2.45 4.02
CA ASP A 85 -14.99 -1.78 4.71
C ASP A 85 -15.46 -2.66 5.88
N GLN A 86 -15.03 -2.28 7.09
CA GLN A 86 -15.33 -2.98 8.33
C GLN A 86 -16.81 -2.84 8.73
N LYS A 87 -17.47 -1.74 8.32
CA LYS A 87 -18.87 -1.47 8.66
C LYS A 87 -19.80 -2.43 7.93
N ASN A 88 -19.53 -2.69 6.65
CA ASN A 88 -20.39 -3.50 5.78
C ASN A 88 -19.81 -4.88 5.45
N ASP A 89 -18.67 -5.26 6.04
CA ASP A 89 -17.93 -6.50 5.76
C ASP A 89 -17.60 -6.69 4.26
N LYS A 90 -17.36 -5.59 3.56
CA LYS A 90 -17.15 -5.58 2.11
C LYS A 90 -15.68 -5.31 1.80
N LEU A 91 -15.07 -6.17 1.01
CA LEU A 91 -13.71 -5.99 0.52
C LEU A 91 -13.76 -5.39 -0.89
N PHE A 92 -13.14 -4.24 -1.07
CA PHE A 92 -12.84 -3.68 -2.38
C PHE A 92 -11.39 -4.03 -2.73
N LEU A 93 -11.14 -4.38 -4.00
CA LEU A 93 -9.80 -4.46 -4.55
C LEU A 93 -9.72 -3.52 -5.74
N PHE A 94 -9.09 -2.37 -5.55
CA PHE A 94 -8.75 -1.42 -6.60
C PHE A 94 -7.50 -1.89 -7.34
N PHE A 95 -7.41 -1.55 -8.62
CA PHE A 95 -6.26 -1.83 -9.47
C PHE A 95 -6.26 -0.95 -10.71
N THR A 96 -5.10 -0.83 -11.32
CA THR A 96 -4.93 -0.09 -12.57
C THR A 96 -4.92 -1.10 -13.72
N CYS A 97 -5.81 -0.91 -14.69
CA CYS A 97 -5.77 -1.62 -15.95
C CYS A 97 -5.00 -0.77 -16.97
N VAL A 98 -4.08 -1.39 -17.70
CA VAL A 98 -3.30 -0.71 -18.75
C VAL A 98 -3.50 -1.44 -20.07
N GLU A 99 -3.85 -0.70 -21.12
CA GLU A 99 -4.06 -1.30 -22.45
C GLU A 99 -2.80 -2.02 -22.93
N ASP A 100 -2.98 -3.18 -23.54
CA ASP A 100 -1.89 -3.97 -24.10
C ASP A 100 -1.51 -3.47 -25.49
N THR A 101 -0.49 -2.61 -25.56
CA THR A 101 0.15 -2.21 -26.82
C THR A 101 1.38 -3.08 -27.11
N GLU A 102 1.72 -3.27 -28.39
CA GLU A 102 2.90 -4.04 -28.80
C GLU A 102 4.23 -3.33 -28.43
N SER A 103 4.19 -2.01 -28.20
CA SER A 103 5.30 -1.18 -27.72
C SER A 103 5.37 -1.19 -26.18
N GLN A 104 6.43 -1.77 -25.62
CA GLN A 104 6.67 -1.81 -24.17
C GLN A 104 7.10 -0.44 -23.57
N GLU A 105 7.17 0.61 -24.38
CA GLU A 105 7.84 1.88 -24.05
C GLU A 105 6.93 3.11 -24.09
N GLU A 106 5.61 2.96 -24.30
CA GLU A 106 4.73 4.13 -24.26
C GLU A 106 4.36 4.47 -22.81
N THR A 107 4.71 5.71 -22.47
CA THR A 107 4.48 6.43 -21.22
C THR A 107 3.12 6.09 -20.60
N GLU A 108 3.11 5.97 -19.26
CA GLU A 108 1.95 5.66 -18.41
C GLU A 108 0.73 6.59 -18.59
N SER A 109 0.78 7.54 -19.52
CA SER A 109 0.05 8.79 -19.48
C SER A 109 -1.11 8.93 -20.49
N SER A 110 -1.55 7.88 -21.19
CA SER A 110 -2.72 8.03 -22.09
C SER A 110 -3.76 6.91 -22.13
N LYS A 111 -3.58 5.78 -21.42
CA LYS A 111 -4.44 4.58 -21.56
C LYS A 111 -4.60 3.74 -20.28
N THR A 112 -4.67 4.37 -19.11
CA THR A 112 -4.94 3.66 -17.84
C THR A 112 -6.43 3.69 -17.51
N ARG A 113 -6.92 2.62 -16.86
CA ARG A 113 -8.31 2.44 -16.42
C ARG A 113 -8.35 2.14 -14.92
N LEU A 114 -9.21 2.84 -14.17
CA LEU A 114 -9.31 2.71 -12.71
C LEU A 114 -10.38 1.69 -12.45
N CYS A 115 -9.99 0.52 -11.96
CA CYS A 115 -10.92 -0.57 -11.81
C CYS A 115 -10.99 -1.05 -10.38
N PHE A 116 -12.13 -1.61 -10.02
CA PHE A 116 -12.23 -2.40 -8.80
C PHE A 116 -13.17 -3.60 -8.96
N ILE A 117 -12.91 -4.61 -8.12
CA ILE A 117 -13.83 -5.71 -7.86
C ILE A 117 -14.14 -5.75 -6.37
N THR A 118 -15.27 -6.36 -6.00
CA THR A 118 -15.71 -6.44 -4.61
C THR A 118 -15.96 -7.88 -4.17
N SER A 119 -15.84 -8.13 -2.87
CA SER A 119 -16.13 -9.41 -2.25
C SER A 119 -16.81 -9.22 -0.89
N GLU A 120 -17.90 -9.95 -0.65
CA GLU A 120 -18.67 -9.96 0.60
C GLU A 120 -18.33 -11.19 1.47
N ASN A 121 -17.38 -12.02 1.04
CA ASN A 121 -17.00 -13.26 1.70
C ASN A 121 -15.48 -13.43 1.78
N LEU A 122 -14.78 -12.33 2.07
CA LEU A 122 -13.33 -12.32 2.29
C LEU A 122 -12.54 -12.94 1.12
N GLY A 123 -12.94 -12.59 -0.10
CA GLY A 123 -12.25 -12.97 -1.34
C GLY A 123 -12.51 -14.40 -1.82
N GLU A 124 -13.49 -15.11 -1.25
CA GLU A 124 -13.92 -16.43 -1.76
C GLU A 124 -14.63 -16.30 -3.12
N THR A 125 -15.43 -15.26 -3.32
CA THR A 125 -16.00 -14.89 -4.62
C THR A 125 -15.88 -13.40 -4.85
N TRP A 126 -15.83 -12.99 -6.11
CA TRP A 126 -15.65 -11.61 -6.52
C TRP A 126 -16.74 -11.17 -7.50
N SER A 127 -17.09 -9.89 -7.46
CA SER A 127 -17.97 -9.25 -8.45
C SER A 127 -17.31 -9.21 -9.83
N GLN A 128 -18.09 -8.82 -10.84
CA GLN A 128 -17.51 -8.34 -12.10
C GLN A 128 -16.71 -7.04 -11.86
N VAL A 129 -15.80 -6.75 -12.80
CA VAL A 129 -15.00 -5.52 -12.80
C VAL A 129 -15.90 -4.29 -12.99
N ASN A 130 -15.65 -3.26 -12.18
CA ASN A 130 -16.23 -1.94 -12.33
C ASN A 130 -15.13 -0.99 -12.82
N ASP A 131 -15.42 -0.19 -13.85
CA ASP A 131 -14.52 0.83 -14.39
C ASP A 131 -14.98 2.23 -13.93
N LEU A 132 -14.12 2.92 -13.20
CA LEU A 132 -14.35 4.26 -12.64
C LEU A 132 -13.76 5.39 -13.52
N THR A 133 -13.15 5.06 -14.66
CA THR A 133 -12.35 6.01 -15.46
C THR A 133 -13.16 7.21 -15.98
N GLU A 134 -14.45 7.07 -16.22
CA GLU A 134 -15.27 8.16 -16.76
C GLU A 134 -15.69 9.20 -15.69
N HIS A 135 -15.43 8.93 -14.41
CA HIS A 135 -15.82 9.81 -13.29
C HIS A 135 -14.63 10.61 -12.73
N LEU A 136 -13.56 10.78 -13.52
CA LEU A 136 -12.30 11.35 -13.08
C LEU A 136 -12.22 12.87 -13.21
N GLN A 137 -11.26 13.44 -12.49
CA GLN A 137 -10.96 14.87 -12.48
C GLN A 137 -10.70 15.41 -13.91
N GLU A 138 -11.23 16.59 -14.22
CA GLU A 138 -10.98 17.28 -15.49
C GLU A 138 -9.46 17.41 -15.73
N ASN A 139 -9.00 17.18 -16.96
CA ASN A 139 -7.59 17.19 -17.40
C ASN A 139 -6.69 16.05 -16.85
N CYS A 140 -7.24 15.07 -16.15
CA CYS A 140 -6.54 13.82 -15.81
C CYS A 140 -6.47 12.90 -17.04
N VAL A 141 -5.25 12.48 -17.41
CA VAL A 141 -5.01 11.60 -18.57
C VAL A 141 -4.60 10.18 -18.20
N ALA A 142 -4.17 9.98 -16.95
CA ALA A 142 -3.86 8.68 -16.38
C ALA A 142 -3.85 8.73 -14.85
N PHE A 143 -3.92 7.57 -14.21
CA PHE A 143 -3.79 7.46 -12.76
C PHE A 143 -3.30 6.05 -12.40
N SER A 144 -2.93 5.89 -11.14
CA SER A 144 -2.72 4.59 -10.54
C SER A 144 -3.18 4.56 -9.08
N ALA A 145 -3.89 3.50 -8.71
CA ALA A 145 -4.21 3.20 -7.32
C ALA A 145 -3.01 2.56 -6.61
N GLY A 146 -2.79 2.91 -5.34
CA GLY A 146 -1.73 2.35 -4.51
C GLY A 146 -0.33 2.46 -5.15
N PRO A 147 0.50 1.40 -5.10
CA PRO A 147 0.23 0.08 -4.51
C PRO A 147 0.26 0.10 -2.95
N GLY A 148 -0.23 -0.97 -2.34
CA GLY A 148 -0.44 -1.10 -0.89
C GLY A 148 -1.92 -1.03 -0.52
N HIS A 149 -2.29 -1.00 0.75
CA HIS A 149 -3.69 -0.92 1.16
C HIS A 149 -4.25 0.51 1.09
N GLY A 150 -5.58 0.62 1.05
CA GLY A 150 -6.29 1.84 1.45
C GLY A 150 -6.91 1.66 2.84
N LEU A 151 -7.59 2.70 3.32
CA LEU A 151 -8.10 2.73 4.69
C LEU A 151 -9.59 3.05 4.76
N GLN A 152 -10.21 2.66 5.87
CA GLN A 152 -11.49 3.19 6.32
C GLN A 152 -11.23 4.07 7.55
N THR A 153 -11.69 5.31 7.52
CA THR A 153 -11.56 6.24 8.66
C THR A 153 -12.57 5.91 9.75
N GLU A 154 -12.37 6.43 10.96
CA GLU A 154 -13.34 6.31 12.05
C GLU A 154 -14.69 6.97 11.72
N SER A 155 -14.70 7.95 10.80
CA SER A 155 -15.95 8.54 10.27
C SER A 155 -16.68 7.63 9.27
N GLY A 156 -16.07 6.50 8.88
CA GLY A 156 -16.61 5.55 7.90
C GLY A 156 -16.23 5.84 6.45
N ARG A 157 -15.49 6.92 6.16
CA ARG A 157 -15.03 7.24 4.80
C ARG A 157 -14.02 6.19 4.34
N LEU A 158 -14.20 5.69 3.12
CA LEU A 158 -13.22 4.83 2.47
C LEU A 158 -12.24 5.69 1.67
N ILE A 159 -10.93 5.42 1.79
CA ILE A 159 -9.88 6.16 1.09
C ILE A 159 -8.93 5.17 0.40
N VAL A 160 -8.70 5.41 -0.88
CA VAL A 160 -7.71 4.73 -1.73
C VAL A 160 -6.60 5.75 -2.04
N PRO A 161 -5.35 5.52 -1.58
CA PRO A 161 -4.21 6.31 -2.01
C PRO A 161 -4.01 6.17 -3.51
N ALA A 162 -3.84 7.28 -4.23
CA ALA A 162 -3.65 7.27 -5.67
C ALA A 162 -2.69 8.37 -6.11
N HIS A 163 -2.21 8.28 -7.35
CA HIS A 163 -1.64 9.41 -8.06
C HIS A 163 -2.27 9.54 -9.44
N VAL A 164 -2.41 10.78 -9.88
CA VAL A 164 -3.04 11.18 -11.14
C VAL A 164 -2.02 11.95 -11.98
N TYR A 165 -2.06 11.76 -13.28
CA TYR A 165 -1.26 12.49 -14.26
C TYR A 165 -2.12 13.58 -14.88
N ILE A 166 -1.77 14.83 -14.62
CA ILE A 166 -2.49 16.01 -15.07
C ILE A 166 -1.80 16.58 -16.31
N GLN A 167 -2.55 16.75 -17.40
CA GLN A 167 -2.08 17.50 -18.56
C GLN A 167 -2.31 18.99 -18.32
N GLU A 168 -1.24 19.78 -18.24
CA GLU A 168 -1.37 21.24 -18.10
C GLU A 168 -1.94 21.85 -19.39
N GLU A 169 -3.03 22.63 -19.25
CA GLU A 169 -3.70 23.26 -20.38
C GLU A 169 -2.76 24.19 -21.17
N GLY A 170 -2.79 24.06 -22.50
CA GLY A 170 -2.00 24.91 -23.39
C GLY A 170 -0.51 24.55 -23.42
N THR A 171 -0.11 23.42 -22.85
CA THR A 171 1.25 22.89 -22.94
C THR A 171 1.29 21.59 -23.76
N ASP A 172 2.29 21.45 -24.63
CA ASP A 172 2.64 20.17 -25.27
C ASP A 172 3.57 19.33 -24.36
N GLY A 173 3.61 19.65 -23.07
CA GLY A 173 4.49 19.00 -22.09
C GLY A 173 3.98 17.63 -21.67
N GLU A 174 4.88 16.82 -21.09
CA GLU A 174 4.50 15.54 -20.49
C GLU A 174 3.57 15.74 -19.28
N PRO A 175 2.52 14.91 -19.13
CA PRO A 175 1.64 14.94 -17.97
C PRO A 175 2.40 14.89 -16.64
N VAL A 176 1.95 15.70 -15.69
CA VAL A 176 2.60 15.87 -14.39
C VAL A 176 1.91 15.00 -13.34
N PRO A 177 2.64 14.13 -12.62
CA PRO A 177 2.04 13.30 -11.58
C PRO A 177 1.81 14.09 -10.30
N HIS A 178 0.64 13.92 -9.72
CA HIS A 178 0.26 14.42 -8.40
C HIS A 178 -0.45 13.32 -7.62
N MET A 179 -0.06 13.11 -6.36
CA MET A 179 -0.82 12.26 -5.46
C MET A 179 -2.20 12.89 -5.19
N ALA A 180 -3.22 12.05 -5.04
CA ALA A 180 -4.56 12.42 -4.60
C ALA A 180 -5.19 11.27 -3.82
N ALA A 181 -6.17 11.57 -2.96
CA ALA A 181 -7.02 10.55 -2.35
C ALA A 181 -8.24 10.32 -3.25
N LEU A 182 -8.49 9.06 -3.64
CA LEU A 182 -9.80 8.66 -4.12
C LEU A 182 -10.62 8.23 -2.90
N TYR A 183 -11.84 8.74 -2.73
CA TYR A 183 -12.64 8.45 -1.55
C TYR A 183 -14.12 8.23 -1.86
N SER A 184 -14.79 7.54 -0.93
CA SER A 184 -16.24 7.34 -0.90
C SER A 184 -16.77 7.60 0.51
N ASP A 185 -17.89 8.33 0.58
CA ASP A 185 -18.64 8.64 1.81
C ASP A 185 -19.94 7.84 1.95
N ASP A 186 -20.28 7.01 0.95
CA ASP A 186 -21.55 6.32 0.79
C ASP A 186 -21.37 4.81 0.64
N ASP A 187 -20.51 4.22 1.47
CA ASP A 187 -20.28 2.76 1.54
C ASP A 187 -19.76 2.16 0.20
N GLY A 188 -19.08 2.99 -0.61
CA GLY A 188 -18.44 2.60 -1.86
C GLY A 188 -19.36 2.62 -3.08
N GLU A 189 -20.52 3.28 -3.01
CA GLU A 189 -21.45 3.45 -4.13
C GLU A 189 -20.96 4.52 -5.12
N TYR A 190 -20.40 5.63 -4.61
CA TYR A 190 -19.80 6.68 -5.42
C TYR A 190 -18.37 6.99 -4.96
N TRP A 191 -17.48 7.22 -5.94
CA TRP A 191 -16.06 7.50 -5.71
C TRP A 191 -15.67 8.79 -6.41
N GLN A 192 -14.87 9.61 -5.72
CA GLN A 192 -14.36 10.88 -6.26
C GLN A 192 -12.97 11.19 -5.74
N PHE A 193 -12.24 12.03 -6.48
CA PHE A 193 -10.91 12.49 -6.09
C PHE A 193 -10.98 13.70 -5.17
N GLY A 194 -10.08 13.74 -4.20
CA GLY A 194 -9.73 14.96 -3.50
C GLY A 194 -8.92 15.92 -4.37
N THR A 195 -8.50 17.03 -3.78
CA THR A 195 -7.60 17.98 -4.45
C THR A 195 -6.22 17.35 -4.62
N THR A 196 -5.61 17.58 -5.78
CA THR A 196 -4.24 17.12 -6.06
C THR A 196 -3.25 17.81 -5.14
N PHE A 197 -2.23 17.06 -4.71
CA PHE A 197 -1.13 17.65 -3.95
C PHE A 197 -0.34 18.63 -4.81
N SER A 198 0.05 19.77 -4.25
CA SER A 198 0.65 20.87 -5.02
C SER A 198 1.97 20.49 -5.70
N ASP A 199 2.78 19.67 -5.04
CA ASP A 199 4.09 19.27 -5.56
C ASP A 199 3.98 18.01 -6.42
N ARG A 200 4.87 17.91 -7.42
CA ARG A 200 5.01 16.70 -8.27
C ARG A 200 5.25 15.50 -7.35
N SER A 201 4.33 14.53 -7.41
CA SER A 201 4.28 13.43 -6.45
C SER A 201 3.65 12.18 -7.06
N THR A 202 4.08 11.01 -6.59
CA THR A 202 3.69 9.71 -7.16
C THR A 202 3.17 8.79 -6.06
N ILE A 203 3.75 7.60 -5.92
CA ILE A 203 3.30 6.56 -5.01
C ILE A 203 3.21 7.10 -3.59
N CYS A 204 2.03 6.93 -3.00
CA CYS A 204 1.73 7.34 -1.64
C CYS A 204 1.00 6.23 -0.86
N GLN A 205 1.09 6.33 0.46
CA GLN A 205 0.32 5.51 1.40
C GLN A 205 -0.16 6.41 2.53
N MET A 206 -1.35 6.09 3.06
CA MET A 206 -2.07 6.95 3.99
C MET A 206 -2.47 6.20 5.25
N ALA A 207 -2.55 6.92 6.36
CA ALA A 207 -3.03 6.38 7.63
C ALA A 207 -3.80 7.46 8.40
N GLU A 208 -4.88 7.07 9.09
CA GLU A 208 -5.59 7.97 10.00
C GLU A 208 -4.86 8.04 11.35
N VAL A 209 -4.56 9.25 11.81
CA VAL A 209 -3.92 9.53 13.10
C VAL A 209 -4.74 10.54 13.89
N TRP A 210 -4.49 10.58 15.20
CA TRP A 210 -5.08 11.56 16.10
C TRP A 210 -3.96 12.34 16.77
N GLU A 211 -4.05 13.67 16.74
CA GLU A 211 -3.11 14.55 17.40
C GLU A 211 -3.82 15.79 17.94
N ASN A 212 -3.55 16.16 19.19
CA ASN A 212 -4.17 17.30 19.87
C ASN A 212 -5.71 17.29 19.76
N ASP A 213 -6.32 16.11 19.95
CA ASP A 213 -7.76 15.87 19.82
C ASP A 213 -8.36 16.16 18.44
N ALA A 214 -7.52 16.21 17.39
CA ALA A 214 -7.95 16.33 16.00
C ALA A 214 -7.57 15.07 15.21
N MET A 215 -8.53 14.54 14.44
CA MET A 215 -8.26 13.52 13.44
C MET A 215 -7.56 14.14 12.23
N LEU A 216 -6.49 13.48 11.78
CA LEU A 216 -5.76 13.83 10.58
C LEU A 216 -5.56 12.59 9.71
N ILE A 217 -5.49 12.77 8.40
CA ILE A 217 -4.95 11.75 7.48
C ILE A 217 -3.49 12.08 7.22
N TYR A 218 -2.59 11.23 7.71
CA TYR A 218 -1.18 11.23 7.35
C TYR A 218 -1.00 10.64 5.96
N CYS A 219 -0.10 11.21 5.16
CA CYS A 219 0.30 10.70 3.85
C CYS A 219 1.83 10.73 3.72
N SER A 220 2.43 9.59 3.39
CA SER A 220 3.83 9.51 2.96
C SER A 220 3.87 9.37 1.44
N THR A 221 4.42 10.37 0.75
CA THR A 221 4.46 10.38 -0.73
C THR A 221 5.87 10.58 -1.26
N LEU A 222 6.15 10.01 -2.43
CA LEU A 222 7.40 10.21 -3.17
C LEU A 222 7.29 11.46 -4.05
N VAL A 223 8.21 12.40 -3.87
CA VAL A 223 8.31 13.63 -4.66
C VAL A 223 9.55 13.64 -5.58
N GLU A 224 9.60 14.63 -6.47
CA GLU A 224 10.74 14.85 -7.37
C GLU A 224 12.09 14.89 -6.63
N GLY A 225 13.11 14.25 -7.23
CA GLY A 225 14.42 14.06 -6.60
C GLY A 225 14.54 12.79 -5.74
N GLY A 226 13.50 11.96 -5.70
CA GLY A 226 13.50 10.66 -5.01
C GLY A 226 13.44 10.80 -3.49
N LEU A 227 12.84 11.89 -3.01
CA LEU A 227 12.65 12.16 -1.59
C LEU A 227 11.24 11.78 -1.17
N ARG A 228 11.07 11.39 0.09
CA ARG A 228 9.74 11.25 0.69
C ARG A 228 9.37 12.50 1.46
N VAL A 229 8.10 12.86 1.37
CA VAL A 229 7.50 13.98 2.06
C VAL A 229 6.30 13.47 2.85
N GLU A 230 6.11 14.06 4.04
CA GLU A 230 5.00 13.78 4.94
C GLU A 230 4.01 14.94 4.82
N ALA A 231 2.80 14.61 4.38
CA ALA A 231 1.70 15.54 4.23
C ALA A 231 0.52 15.12 5.11
N PHE A 232 -0.28 16.10 5.51
CA PHE A 232 -1.40 15.91 6.42
C PHE A 232 -2.65 16.57 5.85
N SER A 233 -3.78 15.89 6.05
CA SER A 233 -5.11 16.40 5.77
C SER A 233 -5.91 16.50 7.06
N SER A 234 -6.51 17.67 7.31
CA SER A 234 -7.46 17.91 8.41
C SER A 234 -8.93 17.89 7.94
N ASP A 235 -9.15 17.61 6.66
CA ASP A 235 -10.46 17.58 5.99
C ASP A 235 -10.75 16.19 5.40
N ASN A 236 -10.33 15.16 6.14
CA ASN A 236 -10.65 13.75 5.87
C ASN A 236 -10.15 13.24 4.49
N GLY A 237 -8.96 13.70 4.08
CA GLY A 237 -8.30 13.33 2.83
C GLY A 237 -8.61 14.22 1.63
N LEU A 238 -9.37 15.31 1.80
CA LEU A 238 -9.75 16.18 0.69
C LEU A 238 -8.58 17.07 0.21
N THR A 239 -7.81 17.66 1.13
CA THR A 239 -6.61 18.46 0.82
C THR A 239 -5.44 18.04 1.68
N PHE A 240 -4.22 18.03 1.11
CA PHE A 240 -3.00 17.65 1.81
C PHE A 240 -2.00 18.81 1.82
N ASN A 241 -1.42 19.07 2.98
CA ASN A 241 -0.42 20.12 3.17
C ASN A 241 0.80 19.58 3.92
N THR A 242 1.98 20.17 3.69
CA THR A 242 3.22 19.81 4.39
C THR A 242 3.52 20.82 5.50
N PRO A 243 3.40 20.46 6.79
CA PRO A 243 3.72 21.36 7.89
C PRO A 243 5.19 21.82 7.81
N GLY A 244 5.41 23.13 7.62
CA GLY A 244 6.74 23.72 7.59
C GLY A 244 7.63 23.31 6.41
N GLY A 245 7.09 22.69 5.35
CA GLY A 245 7.85 22.26 4.16
C GLY A 245 8.97 21.27 4.46
N GLN A 246 8.90 20.56 5.59
CA GLN A 246 9.95 19.65 6.03
C GLN A 246 9.96 18.42 5.12
N LYS A 247 11.13 18.18 4.52
CA LYS A 247 11.42 16.94 3.80
C LYS A 247 11.96 15.94 4.81
N SER A 248 11.39 14.74 4.87
CA SER A 248 11.94 13.66 5.69
C SER A 248 13.37 13.34 5.22
N PRO A 249 14.21 12.71 6.07
CA PRO A 249 15.55 12.30 5.66
C PRO A 249 15.50 11.53 4.35
N LYS A 250 16.48 11.76 3.45
CA LYS A 250 16.57 11.07 2.16
C LYS A 250 16.60 9.56 2.40
N LEU A 251 15.45 8.91 2.26
CA LEU A 251 15.37 7.48 2.24
C LEU A 251 16.04 6.99 0.96
N PRO A 252 16.76 5.87 1.03
CA PRO A 252 17.79 5.57 0.03
C PRO A 252 17.28 5.03 -1.32
N SER A 253 15.98 5.09 -1.58
CA SER A 253 15.40 4.63 -2.84
C SER A 253 14.06 5.28 -3.13
N SER A 254 13.73 5.43 -4.42
CA SER A 254 12.38 5.72 -4.93
C SER A 254 11.40 4.55 -4.78
N CYS A 255 11.57 3.73 -3.73
CA CYS A 255 10.74 2.55 -3.50
C CYS A 255 9.47 2.94 -2.73
N GLN A 256 8.38 2.21 -2.96
CA GLN A 256 7.19 2.30 -2.13
C GLN A 256 7.46 1.75 -0.72
N GLY A 257 6.73 2.24 0.27
CA GLY A 257 6.72 1.69 1.62
C GLY A 257 5.30 1.73 2.19
N GLY A 258 4.98 0.80 3.09
CA GLY A 258 3.69 0.70 3.76
C GLY A 258 3.66 1.55 5.02
N VAL A 259 2.52 2.16 5.34
CA VAL A 259 2.29 2.83 6.62
C VAL A 259 0.94 2.42 7.19
N VAL A 260 0.90 2.13 8.49
CA VAL A 260 -0.35 1.93 9.24
C VAL A 260 -0.30 2.74 10.53
N SER A 261 -1.46 3.16 11.01
CA SER A 261 -1.60 3.64 12.38
C SER A 261 -2.03 2.53 13.32
N PHE A 262 -1.69 2.67 14.60
CA PHE A 262 -2.08 1.73 15.65
C PHE A 262 -2.20 2.45 17.00
N PRO A 263 -2.98 1.92 17.96
CA PRO A 263 -3.10 2.52 19.29
C PRO A 263 -1.74 2.68 19.97
N ALA A 264 -1.50 3.85 20.57
CA ALA A 264 -0.35 4.09 21.43
C ALA A 264 -0.29 3.04 22.54
N GLN A 265 0.92 2.63 22.91
CA GLN A 265 1.14 1.58 23.90
C GLN A 265 1.23 2.21 25.30
N GLU A 266 0.84 1.46 26.34
CA GLU A 266 0.43 1.91 27.70
C GLU A 266 1.38 2.84 28.47
N GLU A 267 2.62 3.08 28.02
CA GLU A 267 3.56 3.98 28.71
C GLU A 267 3.31 5.48 28.45
N ASP A 268 2.52 5.84 27.42
CA ASP A 268 2.37 7.24 26.96
C ASP A 268 0.92 7.78 27.03
N THR A 269 -0.01 7.05 27.63
CA THR A 269 -1.37 7.57 27.85
C THR A 269 -1.38 8.57 28.99
N HIS A 270 -1.41 9.87 28.68
CA HIS A 270 -1.75 10.89 29.66
C HIS A 270 -3.14 10.58 30.24
N GLU A 271 -3.21 10.30 31.55
CA GLU A 271 -4.47 10.15 32.29
C GLU A 271 -5.36 11.39 32.03
N GLY A 272 -6.40 11.23 31.21
CA GLY A 272 -7.39 12.28 30.95
C GLY A 272 -7.71 12.57 29.49
N SER A 273 -6.94 12.08 28.51
CA SER A 273 -7.34 12.22 27.10
C SER A 273 -8.42 11.19 26.74
N GLN A 274 -9.56 11.67 26.22
CA GLN A 274 -10.62 10.81 25.69
C GLN A 274 -10.39 10.41 24.23
N THR A 275 -9.33 10.92 23.59
CA THR A 275 -9.01 10.61 22.19
C THR A 275 -8.00 9.47 22.09
N PRO A 276 -8.19 8.52 21.16
CA PRO A 276 -7.26 7.42 20.98
C PRO A 276 -5.97 7.96 20.36
N HIS A 277 -4.92 8.17 21.19
CA HIS A 277 -3.58 8.49 20.67
C HIS A 277 -3.11 7.36 19.76
N LYS A 278 -2.80 7.66 18.49
CA LYS A 278 -2.33 6.69 17.51
C LYS A 278 -0.89 6.98 17.12
N TRP A 279 -0.08 5.94 17.05
CA TRP A 279 1.27 5.97 16.50
C TRP A 279 1.29 5.49 15.06
N LEU A 280 2.37 5.79 14.35
CA LEU A 280 2.60 5.28 13.00
C LEU A 280 3.65 4.17 13.00
N LEU A 281 3.43 3.17 12.16
CA LEU A 281 4.39 2.15 11.80
C LEU A 281 4.66 2.25 10.30
N PHE A 282 5.92 2.35 9.90
CA PHE A 282 6.33 2.44 8.50
C PHE A 282 7.29 1.32 8.14
N SER A 283 7.12 0.71 6.96
CA SER A 283 8.06 -0.28 6.41
C SER A 283 8.68 0.22 5.10
N HIS A 284 10.01 0.16 5.02
CA HIS A 284 10.75 0.59 3.82
C HIS A 284 12.18 0.02 3.82
N PRO A 285 12.80 -0.20 2.65
CA PRO A 285 14.23 -0.52 2.57
C PRO A 285 15.11 0.49 3.33
N ALA A 286 15.98 -0.01 4.21
CA ALA A 286 16.82 0.83 5.07
C ALA A 286 18.25 1.01 4.52
N SER A 287 18.68 0.23 3.52
CA SER A 287 20.04 0.31 2.96
C SER A 287 20.26 1.60 2.18
N ALA A 288 21.31 2.37 2.55
CA ALA A 288 21.60 3.73 2.06
C ALA A 288 21.77 3.88 0.52
N SER A 289 22.00 2.80 -0.22
CA SER A 289 22.33 2.84 -1.65
C SER A 289 21.59 1.82 -2.50
N THR A 290 20.80 0.93 -1.90
CA THR A 290 20.15 -0.18 -2.59
C THR A 290 18.79 -0.46 -2.01
N ARG A 291 17.89 -1.04 -2.82
CA ARG A 291 16.65 -1.67 -2.33
C ARG A 291 16.98 -2.94 -1.54
N GLY A 292 17.30 -2.76 -0.26
CA GLY A 292 17.66 -3.84 0.62
C GLY A 292 17.53 -3.47 2.08
N ASP A 293 17.65 -4.49 2.91
CA ASP A 293 17.51 -4.43 4.36
C ASP A 293 16.17 -3.80 4.78
N LEU A 294 15.06 -4.53 4.60
CA LEU A 294 13.74 -4.02 4.97
C LEU A 294 13.69 -3.65 6.46
N GLY A 295 13.46 -2.37 6.72
CA GLY A 295 13.34 -1.80 8.06
C GLY A 295 11.89 -1.47 8.42
N VAL A 296 11.61 -1.58 9.71
CA VAL A 296 10.37 -1.09 10.33
C VAL A 296 10.71 0.07 11.25
N TYR A 297 9.97 1.17 11.11
CA TYR A 297 10.15 2.42 11.84
C TYR A 297 8.87 2.73 12.63
N VAL A 298 9.02 3.28 13.83
CA VAL A 298 7.89 3.74 14.65
C VAL A 298 7.96 5.26 14.78
N ASN A 299 6.82 5.93 14.69
CA ASN A 299 6.69 7.33 15.07
C ASN A 299 5.62 7.47 16.16
N THR A 300 6.03 7.93 17.34
CA THR A 300 5.15 8.09 18.51
C THR A 300 4.45 9.45 18.59
N SER A 301 4.82 10.39 17.70
CA SER A 301 4.25 11.73 17.58
C SER A 301 4.11 12.06 16.09
N PRO A 302 3.03 11.61 15.43
CA PRO A 302 2.91 11.61 13.96
C PRO A 302 3.23 12.94 13.25
N SER A 303 2.97 14.11 13.84
CA SER A 303 3.34 15.39 13.22
C SER A 303 4.79 15.82 13.43
N ASP A 304 5.54 15.17 14.33
CA ASP A 304 6.95 15.42 14.53
C ASP A 304 7.77 14.51 13.59
N PRO A 305 8.34 15.05 12.50
CA PRO A 305 9.16 14.26 11.58
C PRO A 305 10.46 13.76 12.23
N LYS A 306 10.81 14.24 13.43
CA LYS A 306 11.98 13.79 14.20
C LYS A 306 11.65 12.65 15.16
N ALA A 307 10.38 12.32 15.36
CA ALA A 307 9.94 11.28 16.27
C ALA A 307 10.04 9.86 15.68
N TRP A 308 10.48 9.72 14.42
CA TRP A 308 10.80 8.42 13.83
C TRP A 308 11.99 7.75 14.52
N THR A 309 11.81 6.50 14.93
CA THR A 309 12.92 5.67 15.41
C THR A 309 13.89 5.34 14.27
N LYS A 310 15.08 4.85 14.64
CA LYS A 310 15.90 4.07 13.69
C LYS A 310 15.15 2.78 13.28
N PRO A 311 15.49 2.19 12.11
CA PRO A 311 14.82 0.98 11.66
C PRO A 311 15.18 -0.23 12.54
N TRP A 312 14.17 -1.05 12.83
CA TRP A 312 14.38 -2.46 13.15
C TRP A 312 14.40 -3.26 11.84
N VAL A 313 15.54 -3.85 11.50
CA VAL A 313 15.70 -4.59 10.24
C VAL A 313 15.06 -5.98 10.36
N ILE A 314 13.92 -6.16 9.70
CA ILE A 314 13.15 -7.42 9.73
C ILE A 314 13.60 -8.42 8.68
N HIS A 315 14.30 -7.96 7.64
CA HIS A 315 14.89 -8.79 6.60
C HIS A 315 16.19 -8.17 6.09
N ARG A 316 17.26 -8.96 5.94
CA ARG A 316 18.52 -8.51 5.34
C ARG A 316 18.63 -8.96 3.88
N GLY A 317 19.20 -8.10 3.02
CA GLY A 317 19.35 -8.37 1.59
C GLY A 317 18.25 -7.75 0.74
N PRO A 318 18.13 -8.15 -0.56
CA PRO A 318 17.23 -7.52 -1.51
C PRO A 318 15.79 -7.45 -0.99
N SER A 319 15.26 -6.23 -0.92
CA SER A 319 13.93 -5.93 -0.38
C SER A 319 13.33 -4.75 -1.15
N GLY A 320 12.13 -4.95 -1.71
CA GLY A 320 11.44 -3.95 -2.53
C GLY A 320 10.22 -3.35 -1.84
N HIS A 321 9.12 -3.23 -2.59
CA HIS A 321 7.83 -2.73 -2.12
C HIS A 321 7.37 -3.50 -0.88
N SER A 322 6.66 -2.83 0.02
CA SER A 322 6.14 -3.44 1.25
C SER A 322 4.81 -2.84 1.65
N ASP A 323 4.02 -3.63 2.37
CA ASP A 323 2.75 -3.19 2.92
C ASP A 323 2.53 -3.76 4.33
N LEU A 324 1.72 -3.06 5.12
CA LEU A 324 1.49 -3.36 6.54
C LEU A 324 0.00 -3.52 6.81
N ALA A 325 -0.35 -4.44 7.71
CA ALA A 325 -1.67 -4.51 8.32
C ALA A 325 -1.54 -4.60 9.83
N TYR A 326 -2.25 -3.72 10.55
CA TYR A 326 -2.42 -3.87 11.99
C TYR A 326 -3.43 -4.98 12.27
N MET A 327 -3.03 -5.96 13.07
CA MET A 327 -3.84 -7.12 13.40
C MET A 327 -4.50 -7.00 14.78
N GLY A 328 -4.38 -5.87 15.48
CA GLY A 328 -4.86 -5.77 16.87
C GLY A 328 -3.91 -6.39 17.89
N ASN A 329 -4.02 -5.93 19.15
CA ASN A 329 -3.18 -6.34 20.29
C ASN A 329 -1.68 -6.21 19.98
N GLY A 330 -1.28 -5.07 19.43
CA GLY A 330 0.12 -4.77 19.12
C GLY A 330 0.74 -5.64 18.01
N CYS A 331 -0.03 -6.47 17.32
CA CYS A 331 0.47 -7.38 16.29
C CYS A 331 0.34 -6.77 14.89
N PHE A 332 1.32 -7.04 14.04
CA PHE A 332 1.36 -6.55 12.66
C PHE A 332 1.72 -7.68 11.70
N ALA A 333 1.15 -7.61 10.50
CA ALA A 333 1.61 -8.35 9.33
C ALA A 333 2.32 -7.38 8.38
N CYS A 334 3.56 -7.69 8.01
CA CYS A 334 4.32 -6.97 6.99
C CYS A 334 4.56 -7.90 5.81
N VAL A 335 4.06 -7.51 4.63
CA VAL A 335 4.33 -8.19 3.36
C VAL A 335 5.33 -7.38 2.55
N PHE A 336 6.23 -8.04 1.84
CA PHE A 336 7.27 -7.34 1.09
C PHE A 336 7.90 -8.17 -0.01
N GLU A 337 8.39 -7.50 -1.03
CA GLU A 337 9.15 -8.11 -2.13
C GLU A 337 10.53 -8.56 -1.64
N VAL A 338 10.91 -9.79 -2.01
CA VAL A 338 12.24 -10.37 -1.74
C VAL A 338 12.79 -11.10 -2.96
N GLY A 339 14.09 -11.37 -2.95
CA GLY A 339 14.69 -12.28 -3.94
C GLY A 339 16.16 -12.65 -3.68
N LYS A 340 16.66 -13.63 -4.43
CA LYS A 340 18.00 -14.24 -4.24
C LYS A 340 19.16 -13.46 -4.87
N LYS A 341 18.90 -12.62 -5.87
CA LYS A 341 19.90 -11.81 -6.61
C LYS A 341 19.36 -10.46 -7.09
N GLU A 342 18.07 -10.41 -7.40
CA GLU A 342 17.29 -9.20 -7.67
C GLU A 342 16.12 -9.12 -6.66
N ASP A 343 15.56 -7.94 -6.48
CA ASP A 343 14.59 -7.54 -5.45
C ASP A 343 13.15 -7.99 -5.70
N THR A 344 12.84 -8.74 -6.78
CA THR A 344 11.45 -8.82 -7.28
C THR A 344 11.00 -10.19 -7.81
N ASN A 345 11.22 -11.29 -7.09
CA ASN A 345 10.71 -12.60 -7.57
C ASN A 345 9.70 -13.28 -6.63
N GLU A 346 9.70 -12.94 -5.34
CA GLU A 346 8.90 -13.59 -4.32
C GLU A 346 8.30 -12.52 -3.39
N VAL A 347 7.19 -12.85 -2.73
CA VAL A 347 6.62 -12.03 -1.66
C VAL A 347 6.73 -12.78 -0.35
N ALA A 348 7.31 -12.14 0.66
CA ALA A 348 7.43 -12.64 2.01
C ALA A 348 6.38 -12.02 2.94
N LEU A 349 6.06 -12.73 4.02
CA LEU A 349 5.31 -12.24 5.17
C LEU A 349 6.16 -12.35 6.43
N LYS A 350 6.12 -11.29 7.23
CA LYS A 350 6.61 -11.27 8.60
C LYS A 350 5.48 -10.82 9.53
N ILE A 351 5.11 -11.67 10.48
CA ILE A 351 4.25 -11.29 11.59
C ILE A 351 5.12 -11.01 12.82
N PHE A 352 4.83 -9.93 13.54
CA PHE A 352 5.54 -9.52 14.75
C PHE A 352 4.64 -8.73 15.69
N HIS A 353 5.01 -8.71 16.97
CA HIS A 353 4.39 -7.85 17.98
C HIS A 353 5.22 -6.57 18.16
N TYR A 354 4.59 -5.46 18.56
CA TYR A 354 5.22 -4.18 18.84
C TYR A 354 6.42 -4.31 19.78
N SER A 355 6.29 -5.09 20.86
CA SER A 355 7.38 -5.35 21.82
C SER A 355 8.59 -6.10 21.23
N ASN A 356 8.49 -6.62 20.00
CA ASN A 356 9.63 -7.20 19.29
C ASN A 356 10.44 -6.15 18.53
N ILE A 357 9.89 -4.96 18.30
CA ILE A 357 10.58 -3.88 17.60
C ILE A 357 11.75 -3.45 18.47
N LYS A 358 12.95 -3.68 17.95
CA LYS A 358 14.21 -3.35 18.60
C LYS A 358 15.02 -2.48 17.66
N PRO A 359 14.94 -1.15 17.78
CA PRO A 359 15.81 -0.25 17.04
C PRO A 359 17.27 -0.67 17.28
N ASP A 360 18.08 -0.72 16.22
CA ASP A 360 19.49 -1.17 16.25
C ASP A 360 19.74 -2.68 16.51
N ALA A 361 18.73 -3.56 16.56
CA ALA A 361 18.92 -5.02 16.75
C ALA A 361 18.74 -5.87 15.48
N GLU A 362 19.38 -7.05 15.46
CA GLU A 362 19.51 -7.92 14.28
C GLU A 362 18.37 -8.95 14.09
N GLY A 363 18.18 -9.35 12.83
CA GLY A 363 16.95 -9.94 12.27
C GLY A 363 16.47 -11.30 12.77
N THR A 364 15.30 -11.72 12.25
CA THR A 364 14.54 -12.92 12.64
C THR A 364 14.02 -13.67 11.39
N ARG A 365 13.49 -14.89 11.55
CA ARG A 365 12.91 -15.73 10.48
C ARG A 365 11.71 -15.07 9.76
N ILE A 366 11.59 -15.30 8.44
CA ILE A 366 10.49 -14.85 7.55
C ILE A 366 9.74 -16.06 6.95
N CYS A 367 8.53 -15.87 6.43
CA CYS A 367 7.76 -16.87 5.70
C CYS A 367 7.54 -16.43 4.24
N ILE A 368 7.78 -17.30 3.25
CA ILE A 368 7.54 -16.98 1.82
C ILE A 368 6.10 -17.36 1.45
N ILE A 369 5.39 -16.43 0.81
CA ILE A 369 3.96 -16.55 0.49
C ILE A 369 3.71 -16.94 -0.97
N PHE A 370 4.47 -16.38 -1.90
CA PHE A 370 4.31 -16.54 -3.36
C PHE A 370 5.58 -16.98 -4.07
#